data_AF-A0A154PP39-F1
#
_entry.id   AF-A0A154PP39-F1
#
_cell.length_a   1.000
_cell.length_b   1.000
_cell.length_c   1.000
_cell.angle_alpha   90.00
_cell.angle_beta   90.00
_cell.angle_gamma   90.00
#
_symmetry.space_group_name_H-M   'P 1'
#
loop_
_entity.id
_entity.type
_entity.pdbx_description
1 polymer ?
#
loop_
_entity_poly.entity_id
_entity_poly.type
_entity_poly.pdbx_seq_one_letter_code
_entity_poly.pdbx_strand_id
1 'polypeptide(L)'
;MYSNNISSKTLLQTIVPMYNITCNMKTKTVLHRRCKYCVLHWKEGVKYVKCKVSPRHNQVQRMKQPRNTWILTFASQKPIRDW
;
A
#
# COMPACT_ATOMS: atom_id res chain seq x y z
N MET A 1 46.63 26.68 21.65
CA MET A 1 45.90 25.59 22.31
C MET A 1 44.60 25.37 21.53
N TYR A 2 44.44 24.23 20.88
CA TYR A 2 43.26 23.95 20.05
C TYR A 2 42.09 23.52 20.94
N SER A 3 41.00 24.30 20.91
CA SER A 3 39.77 23.96 21.63
C SER A 3 38.92 23.04 20.75
N ASN A 4 38.67 21.82 21.22
CA ASN A 4 37.79 20.87 20.55
C ASN A 4 36.33 21.26 20.80
N ASN A 5 35.70 21.93 19.83
CA ASN A 5 34.28 22.21 19.84
C ASN A 5 33.48 20.93 19.56
N ILE A 6 33.28 20.09 20.59
CA ILE A 6 32.38 18.94 20.50
C ILE A 6 30.95 19.50 20.49
N SER A 7 30.35 19.55 19.29
CA SER A 7 28.94 19.91 19.10
C SER A 7 28.06 18.87 19.80
N SER A 8 27.54 19.23 20.97
CA SER A 8 26.73 18.40 21.86
C SER A 8 25.32 18.07 21.32
N LYS A 9 25.00 18.47 20.09
CA LYS A 9 23.68 18.29 19.47
C LYS A 9 23.35 16.85 19.07
N THR A 10 24.33 15.94 19.06
CA THR A 10 24.15 14.55 18.59
C THR A 10 24.03 13.54 19.73
N LEU A 11 24.55 13.83 20.93
CA LEU A 11 24.68 12.84 22.01
C LEU A 11 23.43 12.68 22.89
N LEU A 12 22.50 13.64 22.83
CA LEU A 12 21.31 13.72 23.69
C LEU A 12 19.99 13.55 22.91
N GLN A 13 20.02 12.94 21.73
CA GLN A 13 18.79 12.74 20.96
C GLN A 13 17.93 11.66 21.64
N THR A 14 16.73 12.06 22.06
CA THR A 14 15.71 11.14 22.57
C THR A 14 15.34 10.15 21.48
N ILE A 15 15.51 8.86 21.77
CA ILE A 15 15.10 7.78 20.88
C ILE A 15 13.57 7.77 20.87
N VAL A 16 12.97 8.36 19.84
CA VAL A 16 11.52 8.32 19.66
C VAL A 16 11.14 6.92 19.17
N PRO A 17 10.25 6.19 19.86
CA PRO A 17 9.81 4.88 19.39
C PRO A 17 9.07 5.04 18.06
N MET A 18 9.71 4.62 16.97
CA MET A 18 9.05 4.50 15.66
C MET A 18 8.08 3.33 15.69
N TYR A 19 6.77 3.62 15.73
CA TYR A 19 5.74 2.62 15.51
C TYR A 19 5.75 2.15 14.06
N ASN A 20 6.28 0.94 13.83
CA ASN A 20 6.15 0.28 12.54
C ASN A 20 4.73 -0.28 12.39
N ILE A 21 3.94 0.31 11.49
CA ILE A 21 2.61 -0.19 11.12
C ILE A 21 2.79 -1.47 10.29
N THR A 22 3.10 -2.58 10.96
CA THR A 22 3.38 -3.88 10.32
C THR A 22 2.11 -4.66 9.93
N CYS A 23 0.93 -4.11 10.27
CA CYS A 23 -0.36 -4.80 10.20
C CYS A 23 -1.22 -4.39 9.00
N ASN A 24 -0.65 -3.72 7.99
CA ASN A 24 -1.44 -3.30 6.83
C ASN A 24 -1.91 -4.49 5.99
N MET A 25 -3.12 -4.36 5.45
CA MET A 25 -3.69 -5.34 4.52
C MET A 25 -2.91 -5.30 3.20
N LYS A 26 -2.44 -6.47 2.72
CA LYS A 26 -1.55 -6.53 1.56
C LYS A 26 -2.34 -6.45 0.26
N THR A 27 -2.07 -5.43 -0.54
CA THR A 27 -2.64 -5.31 -1.89
C THR A 27 -1.99 -6.31 -2.84
N LYS A 28 -2.79 -7.17 -3.48
CA LYS A 28 -2.34 -8.23 -4.39
C LYS A 28 -3.21 -8.30 -5.63
N THR A 29 -2.62 -8.63 -6.77
CA THR A 29 -3.37 -8.86 -8.02
C THR A 29 -4.16 -10.17 -7.94
N VAL A 30 -3.52 -11.23 -7.42
CA VAL A 30 -4.13 -12.53 -7.19
C VAL A 30 -4.15 -12.81 -5.69
N LEU A 31 -5.34 -13.11 -5.17
CA LEU A 31 -5.56 -13.44 -3.78
C LEU A 31 -5.41 -14.94 -3.56
N HIS A 32 -4.74 -15.33 -2.49
CA HIS A 32 -4.58 -16.73 -2.11
C HIS A 32 -4.79 -16.91 -0.60
N ARG A 33 -5.47 -17.99 -0.24
CA ARG A 33 -5.60 -18.42 1.15
C ARG A 33 -4.27 -19.02 1.60
N ARG A 34 -3.75 -18.56 2.73
CA ARG A 34 -2.51 -19.09 3.34
C ARG A 34 -2.76 -20.12 4.43
N CYS A 35 -4.01 -20.19 4.91
CA CYS A 35 -4.39 -20.91 6.10
C CYS A 35 -5.83 -21.39 6.02
N LYS A 36 -6.21 -22.36 6.86
CA LYS A 36 -7.59 -22.87 6.92
C LYS A 36 -8.62 -21.80 7.33
N TYR A 37 -8.24 -20.91 8.25
CA TYR A 37 -9.09 -19.82 8.77
C TYR A 37 -9.20 -18.60 7.85
N CYS A 38 -8.47 -18.59 6.75
CA CYS A 38 -8.45 -17.49 5.81
C CYS A 38 -9.74 -17.55 4.97
N VAL A 39 -10.58 -16.52 5.02
CA VAL A 39 -11.88 -16.48 4.34
C VAL A 39 -11.85 -15.43 3.21
N LEU A 40 -12.31 -15.82 2.02
CA LEU A 40 -12.56 -14.90 0.93
C LEU A 40 -13.89 -14.19 1.15
N HIS A 41 -13.89 -12.87 1.00
CA HIS A 41 -15.13 -12.08 1.01
C HIS A 41 -15.07 -10.99 -0.06
N TRP A 42 -16.24 -10.58 -0.52
CA TRP A 42 -16.42 -9.49 -1.46
C TRP A 42 -17.12 -8.33 -0.77
N LYS A 43 -16.60 -7.12 -0.95
CA LYS A 43 -17.22 -5.89 -0.44
C LYS A 43 -16.94 -4.76 -1.42
N GLU A 44 -17.97 -4.00 -1.79
CA GLU A 44 -17.86 -2.82 -2.68
C GLU A 44 -17.13 -3.13 -4.01
N GLY A 45 -17.37 -4.30 -4.59
CA GLY A 45 -16.73 -4.75 -5.84
C GLY A 45 -15.26 -5.20 -5.69
N VAL A 46 -14.70 -5.17 -4.47
CA VAL A 46 -13.34 -5.61 -4.18
C VAL A 46 -13.33 -6.97 -3.49
N LYS A 47 -12.44 -7.86 -3.93
CA LYS A 47 -12.16 -9.12 -3.22
C LYS A 47 -11.16 -8.90 -2.10
N TYR A 48 -11.36 -9.63 -1.04
CA TYR A 48 -10.47 -9.62 0.11
C TYR A 48 -10.27 -11.03 0.65
N VAL A 49 -9.14 -11.25 1.30
CA VAL A 49 -8.90 -12.39 2.20
C VAL A 49 -8.76 -11.82 3.60
N LYS A 50 -9.62 -12.24 4.54
CA LYS A 50 -9.45 -11.93 5.97
C LYS A 50 -9.13 -13.19 6.75
N CYS A 51 -8.27 -13.06 7.73
CA CYS A 51 -7.96 -14.11 8.70
C CYS A 51 -8.10 -13.52 10.10
N LYS A 52 -8.96 -14.11 10.94
CA LYS A 52 -9.12 -13.70 12.34
C LYS A 52 -7.92 -14.12 13.21
N VAL A 53 -7.34 -15.28 12.92
CA VAL A 53 -6.24 -15.87 13.70
C VAL A 53 -4.89 -15.19 13.42
N SER A 54 -4.64 -14.82 12.16
CA SER A 54 -3.35 -14.26 11.74
C SER A 54 -3.57 -13.05 10.83
N PRO A 55 -3.59 -11.82 11.37
CA PRO A 55 -3.84 -10.60 10.60
C PRO A 55 -2.87 -10.38 9.43
N ARG A 56 -1.66 -10.95 9.51
CA ARG A 56 -0.64 -10.91 8.44
C ARG A 56 -1.07 -11.59 7.13
N HIS A 57 -2.13 -12.41 7.17
CA HIS A 57 -2.71 -13.04 5.99
C HIS A 57 -3.75 -12.17 5.28
N ASN A 58 -4.11 -11.03 5.86
CA ASN A 58 -5.10 -10.14 5.27
C ASN A 58 -4.59 -9.60 3.93
N GLN A 59 -5.38 -9.81 2.89
CA GLN A 59 -5.07 -9.37 1.53
C GLN A 59 -6.27 -8.65 0.92
N VAL A 60 -5.98 -7.68 0.05
CA VAL A 60 -6.99 -6.94 -0.74
C VAL A 60 -6.64 -7.01 -2.22
N GLN A 61 -7.65 -7.18 -3.06
CA GLN A 61 -7.45 -7.16 -4.50
C GLN A 61 -7.02 -5.78 -4.96
N ARG A 62 -5.98 -5.72 -5.80
CA ARG A 62 -5.57 -4.48 -6.44
C ARG A 62 -6.68 -3.98 -7.36
N MET A 63 -7.26 -2.81 -7.03
CA MET A 63 -8.14 -2.09 -7.94
C MET A 63 -7.33 -1.45 -9.06
N LYS A 64 -7.87 -1.51 -10.28
CA LYS A 64 -7.32 -0.77 -11.42
C LYS A 64 -7.68 0.71 -11.24
N GLN A 65 -6.75 1.58 -11.58
CA GLN A 65 -7.02 3.03 -11.64
C GLN A 65 -8.07 3.29 -12.74
N PRO A 66 -9.07 4.16 -12.53
CA PRO A 66 -10.14 4.41 -13.52
C PRO A 66 -9.59 4.78 -14.90
N ARG A 67 -8.55 5.61 -14.94
CA ARG A 67 -7.86 6.00 -16.19
C ARG A 67 -7.34 4.82 -17.02
N ASN A 68 -6.99 3.71 -16.36
CA ASN A 68 -6.48 2.49 -17.00
C ASN A 68 -7.61 1.53 -17.41
N THR A 69 -8.88 1.89 -17.14
CA THR A 69 -10.07 1.11 -17.51
C THR A 69 -10.91 1.77 -18.59
N TRP A 70 -10.63 3.03 -18.92
CA TRP A 70 -11.36 3.74 -19.97
C TRP A 70 -10.99 3.20 -21.35
N ILE A 71 -12.00 3.05 -22.21
CA ILE A 71 -11.79 2.74 -23.62
C ILE A 71 -11.27 4.02 -24.28
N LEU A 72 -9.98 4.02 -24.62
CA LEU A 72 -9.36 5.13 -25.35
C LEU A 72 -9.79 5.06 -26.81
N THR A 73 -10.81 5.83 -27.18
CA THR A 73 -11.21 5.96 -28.60
C THR A 73 -10.22 6.85 -29.36
N PHE A 74 -10.24 6.77 -30.70
CA PHE A 74 -9.44 7.65 -31.57
C PHE A 74 -9.58 9.14 -31.21
N ALA A 75 -10.80 9.57 -30.88
CA ALA A 75 -11.12 10.93 -30.46
C ALA A 75 -10.53 11.35 -29.10
N SER A 76 -9.94 10.40 -28.35
CA SER A 76 -9.29 10.60 -27.05
C SER A 76 -7.76 10.52 -27.13
N GLN A 77 -7.22 10.01 -28.24
CA GLN A 77 -5.78 9.76 -28.42
C GLN A 77 -5.09 10.83 -29.28
N LYS A 78 -5.82 11.49 -30.18
CA LYS A 78 -5.28 12.59 -30.98
C LYS A 78 -5.22 13.90 -30.19
N PRO A 79 -4.15 14.71 -30.35
CA PRO A 79 -4.06 16.04 -29.72
C PRO A 79 -5.06 17.04 -30.32
N ILE A 80 -5.42 16.89 -31.59
CA ILE A 80 -6.40 17.73 -32.30
C ILE A 80 -7.52 16.82 -32.83
N ARG A 81 -8.77 17.23 -32.61
CA ARG A 81 -9.95 16.54 -33.13
C ARG A 81 -10.21 16.97 -34.58
N ASP A 82 -10.68 16.03 -35.38
CA ASP A 82 -10.91 16.24 -36.82
C ASP A 82 -12.22 17.01 -37.12
N TRP A 83 -13.05 17.30 -36.09
CA TRP A 83 -14.28 18.08 -36.20
C TRP A 83 -14.16 19.43 -35.51
#